data_AF-A0A3P7L402-F1
#
_entry.id   AF-A0A3P7L402-F1
#
_cell.length_a   1.000
_cell.length_b   1.000
_cell.length_c   1.000
_cell.angle_alpha   90.00
_cell.angle_beta   90.00
_cell.angle_gamma   90.00
#
_symmetry.space_group_name_H-M   'P 1'
#
loop_
_entity.id
_entity.type
_entity.pdbx_description
1 polymer ?
#
loop_
_entity_poly.entity_id
_entity_poly.type
_entity_poly.pdbx_seq_one_letter_code
_entity_poly.pdbx_strand_id
1 'polypeptide(L)'
;MLPLELVIGRKLQVFTACFAGFAHGANDVGNAIAPLTALVAIYRDKNARQEGEVPIYILLYGVLAICVGLWTLGHRVIRTVGTNMSEINPAT
;
A
#
# COMPACT_ATOMS: atom_id res chain seq x y z
N MET A 1 35.03 -13.83 -7.24
CA MET A 1 34.60 -12.44 -7.50
C MET A 1 33.07 -12.27 -7.58
N LEU A 2 32.28 -13.34 -7.83
CA LEU A 2 30.80 -13.30 -7.86
C LEU A 2 30.00 -13.11 -6.54
N PRO A 3 30.49 -13.33 -5.30
CA PRO A 3 29.60 -13.29 -4.13
C PRO A 3 29.22 -11.88 -3.70
N LEU A 4 30.05 -10.86 -4.01
CA LEU A 4 29.82 -9.49 -3.57
C LEU A 4 28.72 -8.80 -4.39
N GLU A 5 28.68 -9.00 -5.71
CA GLU A 5 27.67 -8.39 -6.59
C GLU A 5 26.26 -8.89 -6.28
N LEU A 6 26.13 -10.15 -5.89
CA LEU A 6 24.85 -10.75 -5.51
C LEU A 6 24.35 -10.22 -4.14
N VAL A 7 25.27 -9.96 -3.22
CA VAL A 7 24.95 -9.33 -1.92
C VAL A 7 24.52 -7.87 -2.11
N ILE A 8 25.19 -7.13 -3.00
CA ILE A 8 24.83 -5.76 -3.36
C ILE A 8 23.46 -5.73 -4.05
N GLY A 9 23.24 -6.62 -5.03
CA GLY A 9 21.96 -6.72 -5.75
C GLY A 9 20.77 -7.03 -4.85
N ARG A 10 20.93 -7.95 -3.88
CA ARG A 10 19.88 -8.25 -2.89
C ARG A 10 19.54 -7.06 -2.00
N LYS A 11 20.55 -6.30 -1.54
CA LYS A 11 20.34 -5.10 -0.72
C LYS A 11 19.60 -4.00 -1.52
N LEU A 12 19.96 -3.82 -2.78
CA LEU A 12 19.27 -2.90 -3.70
C LEU A 12 17.82 -3.30 -3.96
N GLN A 13 17.53 -4.59 -4.14
CA GLN A 13 16.16 -5.07 -4.33
C GLN A 13 15.27 -4.79 -3.12
N VAL A 14 15.78 -4.97 -1.89
CA VAL A 14 15.03 -4.62 -0.67
C VAL A 14 14.69 -3.13 -0.67
N PHE A 15 15.66 -2.27 -1.01
CA PHE A 15 15.43 -0.83 -1.09
C PHE A 15 14.35 -0.50 -2.14
N THR A 16 14.49 -0.99 -3.37
CA THR A 16 13.49 -0.77 -4.43
C THR A 16 12.10 -1.27 -4.04
N ALA A 17 12.01 -2.44 -3.39
CA ALA A 17 10.75 -2.97 -2.90
C ALA A 17 10.09 -2.07 -1.85
N CYS A 18 10.87 -1.43 -0.98
CA CYS A 18 10.34 -0.44 -0.04
C CYS A 18 9.74 0.79 -0.76
N PHE A 19 10.41 1.32 -1.78
CA PHE A 19 9.85 2.45 -2.56
C PHE A 19 8.59 2.06 -3.33
N ALA A 20 8.58 0.87 -3.94
CA ALA A 20 7.41 0.35 -4.62
C ALA A 20 6.23 0.17 -3.65
N GLY A 21 6.48 -0.38 -2.46
CA GLY A 21 5.49 -0.51 -1.40
C GLY A 21 4.96 0.83 -0.91
N PHE A 22 5.82 1.84 -0.76
CA PHE A 22 5.41 3.20 -0.36
C PHE A 22 4.51 3.85 -1.41
N ALA A 23 4.91 3.82 -2.69
CA ALA A 23 4.14 4.40 -3.78
C ALA A 23 2.78 3.71 -3.96
N HIS A 24 2.74 2.39 -3.84
CA HIS A 24 1.48 1.64 -3.90
C HIS A 24 0.59 1.94 -2.70
N GLY A 25 1.16 1.96 -1.49
CA GLY A 25 0.43 2.28 -0.26
C GLY A 25 -0.20 3.67 -0.29
N ALA A 26 0.50 4.68 -0.84
CA ALA A 26 -0.05 6.02 -1.01
C ALA A 26 -1.28 6.05 -1.94
N ASN A 27 -1.27 5.29 -3.03
CA ASN A 27 -2.42 5.15 -3.92
C ASN A 27 -3.61 4.44 -3.23
N ASP A 28 -3.32 3.39 -2.45
CA ASP A 28 -4.35 2.63 -1.74
C ASP A 28 -5.03 3.48 -0.65
N VAL A 29 -4.25 4.31 0.06
CA VAL A 29 -4.78 5.30 1.03
C VAL A 29 -5.78 6.23 0.34
N GLY A 30 -5.44 6.77 -0.84
CA GLY A 30 -6.32 7.63 -1.61
C GLY A 30 -7.65 6.94 -1.97
N ASN A 31 -7.56 5.72 -2.48
CA ASN A 31 -8.74 4.93 -2.86
C ASN A 31 -9.63 4.58 -1.65
N ALA A 32 -9.04 4.27 -0.50
CA ALA A 32 -9.78 3.94 0.71
C ALA A 32 -10.46 5.17 1.35
N ILE A 33 -9.81 6.33 1.28
CA ILE A 33 -10.28 7.55 1.96
C ILE A 33 -11.23 8.38 1.09
N ALA A 34 -11.18 8.28 -0.23
CA ALA A 34 -12.08 8.99 -1.15
C ALA A 34 -13.57 8.89 -0.78
N PRO A 35 -14.15 7.69 -0.57
CA PRO A 35 -15.56 7.57 -0.18
C PRO A 35 -15.84 8.12 1.22
N LEU A 36 -14.91 7.95 2.16
CA LEU A 36 -15.04 8.47 3.53
C LEU A 36 -15.08 10.01 3.53
N THR A 37 -14.22 10.62 2.72
CA THR A 37 -14.15 12.08 2.57
C THR A 37 -15.39 12.63 1.87
N ALA A 38 -15.89 11.94 0.84
CA ALA A 38 -17.17 12.27 0.21
C ALA A 38 -18.33 12.27 1.23
N LEU A 39 -18.39 11.25 2.09
CA LEU A 39 -19.42 11.14 3.13
C LEU A 39 -19.34 12.30 4.13
N VAL A 40 -18.14 12.66 4.58
CA VAL A 40 -17.94 13.77 5.52
C VAL A 40 -18.32 15.12 4.88
N ALA A 41 -17.97 15.32 3.60
CA ALA A 41 -18.34 16.52 2.85
C ALA A 41 -19.87 16.67 2.74
N ILE A 42 -20.58 15.59 2.39
CA ILE A 42 -22.06 15.59 2.35
C ILE A 42 -22.65 15.87 3.73
N TYR A 43 -22.10 15.27 4.78
CA TYR A 43 -22.61 15.44 6.14
C TYR A 43 -22.46 16.87 6.66
N ARG A 44 -21.35 17.54 6.34
CA ARG A 44 -21.05 18.90 6.83
C ARG A 44 -21.62 20.00 5.93
N ASP A 45 -21.38 19.91 4.63
CA ASP A 45 -21.65 21.00 3.69
C ASP A 45 -22.96 20.79 2.90
N LYS A 46 -23.61 19.63 3.07
CA LYS A 46 -24.76 19.18 2.25
C LYS A 46 -24.50 19.25 0.74
N ASN A 47 -23.23 19.25 0.36
CA ASN A 47 -22.77 19.33 -1.00
C ASN A 47 -21.96 18.06 -1.31
N ALA A 48 -22.31 17.40 -2.41
CA ALA A 48 -21.58 16.22 -2.88
C ALA A 48 -20.30 16.58 -3.67
N ARG A 49 -20.07 17.87 -3.93
CA ARG A 49 -18.85 18.32 -4.59
C ARG A 49 -17.68 18.29 -3.61
N GLN A 50 -16.69 17.45 -3.90
CA GLN A 50 -15.39 17.43 -3.23
C GLN A 50 -14.54 18.63 -3.68
N GLU A 51 -15.01 19.84 -3.42
CA GLU A 51 -14.28 21.08 -3.72
C GLU A 51 -13.30 21.46 -2.60
N GLY A 52 -13.46 20.85 -1.41
CA GLY A 52 -12.60 21.07 -0.25
C GLY A 52 -11.40 20.14 -0.21
N GLU A 53 -10.30 20.66 0.34
CA GLU A 53 -9.08 19.89 0.60
C GLU A 53 -9.34 18.78 1.63
N VAL A 54 -8.75 17.59 1.42
CA VAL A 54 -8.96 16.45 2.30
C VAL A 54 -8.33 16.74 3.67
N PRO A 55 -9.10 16.67 4.78
CA PRO A 55 -8.56 16.97 6.08
C PRO A 55 -7.48 15.96 6.51
N ILE A 56 -6.38 16.47 7.07
CA ILE A 56 -5.21 15.65 7.44
C ILE A 56 -5.56 14.53 8.44
N TYR A 57 -6.54 14.73 9.32
CA TYR A 57 -6.96 13.70 10.28
C TYR A 57 -7.59 12.47 9.61
N ILE A 58 -8.26 12.65 8.46
CA ILE A 58 -8.83 11.54 7.69
C ILE A 58 -7.71 10.76 7.00
N LEU A 59 -6.72 11.46 6.43
CA LEU A 59 -5.49 10.88 5.90
C LEU A 59 -4.75 10.02 6.93
N LEU A 60 -4.51 10.57 8.12
CA LEU A 60 -3.86 9.85 9.21
C LEU A 60 -4.64 8.59 9.62
N TYR A 61 -5.98 8.68 9.67
CA TYR A 61 -6.82 7.53 9.96
C TYR A 61 -6.66 6.40 8.94
N GLY A 62 -6.68 6.71 7.63
CA GLY A 62 -6.53 5.67 6.60
C GLY A 62 -5.15 5.04 6.59
N VAL A 63 -4.08 5.81 6.82
CA VAL A 63 -2.72 5.25 6.96
C VAL A 63 -2.65 4.29 8.15
N LEU A 64 -3.16 4.69 9.32
CA LEU A 64 -3.18 3.83 10.50
C LEU A 64 -3.99 2.56 10.27
N ALA A 65 -5.16 2.66 9.63
CA ALA A 65 -5.99 1.50 9.30
C ALA A 65 -5.27 0.50 8.39
N ILE A 66 -4.57 0.98 7.36
CA ILE A 66 -3.78 0.12 6.45
C ILE A 66 -2.59 -0.51 7.19
N CYS A 67 -1.88 0.25 8.04
CA CYS A 67 -0.80 -0.30 8.85
C CYS A 67 -1.27 -1.42 9.80
N VAL A 68 -2.43 -1.23 10.46
CA VAL A 68 -3.02 -2.25 11.34
C VAL A 68 -3.48 -3.47 10.55
N GLY A 69 -4.10 -3.27 9.38
CA GLY A 69 -4.50 -4.36 8.48
C GLY A 69 -3.29 -5.18 8.01
N LEU A 70 -2.20 -4.51 7.62
CA LEU A 70 -0.97 -5.18 7.20
C LEU A 70 -0.29 -5.93 8.36
N TRP A 71 -0.29 -5.36 9.58
CA TRP A 71 0.28 -6.06 10.73
C TRP A 71 -0.52 -7.33 11.08
N THR A 72 -1.85 -7.22 11.10
CA THR A 72 -2.72 -8.33 11.53
C THR A 72 -2.86 -9.44 10.48
N LEU A 73 -2.98 -9.09 9.20
CA LEU A 73 -3.31 -10.04 8.12
C LEU A 73 -2.21 -10.14 7.05
N GLY A 74 -1.26 -9.21 7.01
CA GLY A 74 -0.25 -9.13 5.95
C GLY A 74 0.67 -10.35 5.88
N HIS A 75 1.01 -10.98 7.01
CA HIS A 75 1.84 -12.19 7.01
C HIS A 75 1.22 -13.33 6.18
N ARG A 76 -0.11 -13.44 6.18
CA ARG A 76 -0.83 -14.45 5.38
C ARG A 76 -0.68 -14.18 3.89
N VAL A 77 -0.83 -12.92 3.48
CA VAL A 77 -0.71 -12.51 2.07
C VAL A 77 0.72 -12.69 1.57
N ILE A 78 1.71 -12.22 2.35
CA ILE A 78 3.13 -12.32 2.00
C ILE A 78 3.53 -13.79 1.83
N ARG A 79 3.09 -14.68 2.75
CA ARG A 79 3.37 -16.12 2.65
C ARG A 79 2.75 -16.71 1.39
N THR A 80 1.48 -16.43 1.11
CA THR A 80 0.78 -16.98 -0.06
C THR A 80 1.41 -16.51 -1.37
N VAL A 81 1.70 -15.21 -1.51
CA VAL A 81 2.33 -14.67 -2.72
C VAL A 81 3.75 -15.22 -2.87
N GLY A 82 4.53 -15.24 -1.78
CA GLY A 82 5.92 -15.69 -1.79
C GLY A 82 6.10 -17.18 -2.10
N THR A 83 5.11 -18.03 -1.84
CA THR A 83 5.18 -19.47 -2.15
C THR A 83 4.46 -19.85 -3.43
N ASN A 84 3.31 -19.23 -3.75
CA ASN A 84 2.48 -19.65 -4.88
C ASN A 84 2.81 -18.90 -6.17
N MET A 85 3.41 -17.71 -6.11
CA MET A 85 3.82 -16.95 -7.31
C MET A 85 5.29 -17.15 -7.66
N SER A 86 6.08 -17.83 -6.82
CA SER A 86 7.50 -18.12 -7.06
C SER A 86 7.73 -19.36 -7.93
N GLU A 87 6.79 -20.31 -7.95
CA GLU A 87 6.77 -21.37 -8.95
C GLU A 87 6.24 -20.78 -10.26
N ILE A 88 7.15 -20.21 -11.05
CA ILE A 88 6.89 -19.94 -12.45
C ILE A 88 6.81 -21.31 -13.12
N ASN A 89 5.61 -21.86 -13.29
CA ASN A 89 5.41 -23.00 -14.16
C ASN A 89 5.90 -22.58 -15.55
N PRO A 90 6.99 -23.16 -16.09
CA PRO A 90 7.42 -22.84 -17.43
C PRO A 90 6.26 -23.21 -18.36
N ALA A 91 5.65 -22.20 -18.97
CA ALA A 91 4.70 -22.44 -20.04
C ALA A 91 5.41 -23.30 -21.08
N THR A 92 4.88 -24.50 -21.31
CA THR A 92 5.32 -25.39 -22.40
C THR A 92 5.06 -24.71 -23.74
#